data_AF-A0A9P9ECC6-F1
#
_entry.id   AF-A0A9P9ECC6-F1
#
_cell.length_a   1.000
_cell.length_b   1.000
_cell.length_c   1.000
_cell.angle_alpha   90.00
_cell.angle_beta   90.00
_cell.angle_gamma   90.00
#
_symmetry.space_group_name_H-M   'P 1'
#
loop_
_entity.id
_entity.type
_entity.pdbx_description
1 polymer ?
#
loop_
_entity_poly.entity_id
_entity_poly.type
_entity_poly.pdbx_seq_one_letter_code
_entity_poly.pdbx_strand_id
1 'polypeptide(L)'
;MSSQQISVPYGPDRQRLLNVLAQRRYRQRKRERLQFLETRLHASGTNVMYAFDGETQHQHPMQPPVLGPDIPSTPNNPLYDLYQGFNIGAANTSCMGPVSYELACNTSEISASYVGDEFEINTVFPHESTAQSVASTSDSQLSTELQDLETSQFTFPSEHVIDIPTLKTMEVSLRIAHMLGLADELLDLTISRVLDVSRFLVPLGDLPENLRPTSAQLLLPHCPVIDVLPWPSVRTRLTCLFSQPDQLRPPIARGSMAIMRLMHGIDDESEGLRVSLDTNGHGYDEKSWEIGQAILKDWWWVLDAEIISNSNRLRNLRGAPKLQLSIP
;
A
#
# COMPACT_ATOMS: atom_id res chain seq x y z
N MET A 1 29.82 30.21 -27.61
CA MET A 1 30.72 29.04 -27.65
C MET A 1 29.88 27.78 -27.60
N SER A 2 30.15 26.87 -28.52
CA SER A 2 29.29 25.73 -28.88
C SER A 2 29.08 24.75 -27.73
N SER A 3 27.83 24.50 -27.35
CA SER A 3 27.45 23.46 -26.39
C SER A 3 27.66 22.09 -27.02
N GLN A 4 28.81 21.47 -26.75
CA GLN A 4 29.09 20.09 -27.18
C GLN A 4 28.13 19.14 -26.47
N GLN A 5 27.14 18.60 -27.20
CA GLN A 5 26.34 17.46 -26.78
C GLN A 5 27.27 16.25 -26.62
N ILE A 6 27.48 15.83 -25.37
CA ILE A 6 28.21 14.60 -25.03
C ILE A 6 27.25 13.44 -25.31
N SER A 7 27.52 12.66 -26.35
CA SER A 7 26.79 11.42 -26.63
C SER A 7 27.07 10.41 -25.51
N VAL A 8 26.02 10.00 -24.79
CA VAL A 8 26.12 9.03 -23.69
C VAL A 8 26.12 7.62 -24.28
N PRO A 9 27.21 6.84 -24.16
CA PRO A 9 27.27 5.48 -24.69
C PRO A 9 26.36 4.55 -23.88
N TYR A 10 25.72 3.57 -24.52
CA TYR A 10 24.84 2.59 -23.87
C TYR A 10 25.64 1.35 -23.44
N GLY A 11 25.43 0.87 -22.20
CA GLY A 11 26.12 -0.31 -21.63
C GLY A 11 26.90 -0.02 -20.33
N PRO A 12 27.86 -0.89 -19.92
CA PRO A 12 28.60 -0.78 -18.65
C PRO A 12 29.38 0.54 -18.51
N ASP A 13 29.74 1.16 -19.63
CA ASP A 13 30.43 2.46 -19.63
C ASP A 13 29.51 3.62 -19.21
N ARG A 14 28.18 3.51 -19.40
CA ARG A 14 27.21 4.47 -18.86
C ARG A 14 27.24 4.48 -17.33
N GLN A 15 27.24 3.30 -16.73
CA GLN A 15 27.24 3.16 -15.27
C GLN A 15 28.53 3.69 -14.65
N ARG A 16 29.68 3.44 -15.31
CA ARG A 16 30.97 4.03 -14.93
C ARG A 16 30.94 5.55 -15.00
N LEU A 17 30.42 6.11 -16.09
CA LEU A 17 30.35 7.56 -16.30
C LEU A 17 29.41 8.23 -15.27
N LEU A 18 28.28 7.60 -14.95
CA LEU A 18 27.36 8.04 -13.90
C LEU A 18 28.01 7.97 -12.51
N ASN A 19 28.71 6.89 -12.17
CA ASN A 19 29.41 6.75 -10.89
C ASN A 19 30.53 7.80 -10.75
N VAL A 20 31.27 8.09 -11.83
CA VAL A 20 32.29 9.15 -11.84
C VAL A 20 31.65 10.53 -11.64
N LEU A 21 30.53 10.82 -12.31
CA LEU A 21 29.82 12.09 -12.14
C LEU A 21 29.22 12.23 -10.73
N ALA A 22 28.63 11.15 -10.20
CA ALA A 22 28.13 11.10 -8.84
C ALA A 22 29.26 11.36 -7.83
N GLN A 23 30.41 10.70 -8.00
CA GLN A 23 31.58 10.87 -7.14
C GLN A 23 32.17 12.28 -7.24
N ARG A 24 32.18 12.88 -8.43
CA ARG A 24 32.63 14.26 -8.63
C ARG A 24 31.71 15.26 -7.93
N ARG A 25 30.38 15.08 -8.05
CA ARG A 25 29.37 15.89 -7.34
C ARG A 25 29.48 15.71 -5.83
N TYR A 26 29.67 14.49 -5.34
CA TYR A 26 29.87 14.21 -3.93
C TYR A 26 31.10 14.95 -3.37
N ARG A 27 32.24 14.84 -4.04
CA ARG A 27 33.48 15.53 -3.63
C ARG A 27 33.37 17.05 -3.74
N GLN A 28 32.58 17.55 -4.69
CA GLN A 28 32.29 18.96 -4.80
C GLN A 28 31.46 19.45 -3.60
N ARG A 29 30.32 18.80 -3.31
CA ARG A 29 29.47 19.14 -2.14
C ARG A 29 30.23 19.02 -0.83
N LYS A 30 31.10 18.02 -0.70
CA LYS A 30 31.96 17.85 0.50
C LYS A 30 32.91 19.04 0.68
N ARG A 31 33.49 19.56 -0.40
CA ARG A 31 34.35 20.75 -0.36
C ARG A 31 33.56 22.00 -0.04
N GLU A 32 32.39 22.19 -0.65
CA GLU A 32 31.49 23.32 -0.36
C GLU A 32 31.05 23.32 1.11
N ARG A 33 30.71 22.14 1.67
CA ARG A 33 30.36 21.99 3.09
C ARG A 33 31.52 22.36 4.02
N LEU A 34 32.76 21.96 3.69
CA LEU A 34 33.94 22.33 4.47
C LEU A 34 34.21 23.83 4.40
N GLN A 35 34.15 24.43 3.20
CA GLN A 35 34.36 25.88 3.02
C GLN A 35 33.29 26.71 3.75
N PHE A 36 32.04 26.25 3.75
CA PHE A 36 30.97 26.88 4.50
C PHE A 36 31.25 26.85 6.01
N LEU A 37 31.69 25.70 6.54
CA LEU A 37 32.05 25.55 7.96
C LEU A 37 33.26 26.43 8.33
N GLU A 38 34.29 26.50 7.49
CA GLU A 38 35.44 27.38 7.68
C GLU A 38 35.03 28.86 7.70
N THR A 39 34.18 29.28 6.75
CA THR A 39 33.65 30.65 6.71
C THR A 39 32.84 30.98 7.96
N ARG A 40 32.06 30.02 8.48
CA ARG A 40 31.28 30.20 9.70
C ARG A 40 32.14 30.27 10.96
N LEU A 41 33.22 29.49 11.03
CA LEU A 41 34.22 29.58 12.09
C LEU A 41 34.94 30.92 12.08
N HIS A 42 35.35 31.40 10.90
CA HIS A 42 35.95 32.73 10.75
C HIS A 42 34.98 33.86 11.10
N ALA A 43 33.68 33.72 10.80
CA ALA A 43 32.64 34.67 11.18
C ALA A 43 32.30 34.65 12.70
N SER A 44 32.52 33.51 13.38
CA SER A 44 32.42 33.43 14.86
C SER A 44 33.71 33.83 15.59
N GLY A 45 34.86 33.81 14.91
CA GLY A 45 36.17 34.10 15.48
C GLY A 45 36.53 35.59 15.63
N THR A 46 35.71 36.51 15.13
CA THR A 46 35.94 37.97 15.21
C THR A 46 35.48 38.61 16.52
N ASN A 47 35.25 37.82 17.58
CA ASN A 47 34.79 38.32 18.88
C ASN A 47 35.64 37.86 20.07
N VAL A 48 36.97 37.71 19.91
CA VAL A 48 37.89 37.78 21.06
C VAL A 48 39.24 38.32 20.59
N MET A 49 39.41 39.64 20.64
CA MET A 49 40.74 40.25 20.74
C MET A 49 40.65 41.36 21.79
N TYR A 50 41.10 41.06 23.01
CA TYR A 50 42.00 41.87 23.86
C TYR A 50 42.18 41.24 25.26
N ALA A 51 43.45 40.99 25.63
CA ALA A 51 44.05 40.89 26.98
C ALA A 51 43.63 39.69 27.89
N PHE A 52 44.50 38.98 28.61
CA PHE A 52 45.77 39.35 29.26
C PHE A 52 46.61 38.08 29.58
N ASP A 53 47.91 38.29 29.77
CA ASP A 53 48.99 37.32 30.02
C ASP A 53 48.90 36.44 31.28
N GLY A 54 49.58 35.29 31.23
CA GLY A 54 49.96 34.49 32.41
C GLY A 54 50.65 33.17 32.04
N GLU A 55 51.98 33.13 32.17
CA GLU A 55 52.87 31.95 32.11
C GLU A 55 52.36 30.79 33.03
N THR A 56 52.65 29.48 32.90
CA THR A 56 53.93 28.79 32.63
C THR A 56 53.72 27.25 32.54
N GLN A 57 54.73 26.54 31.95
CA GLN A 57 55.13 25.11 32.08
C GLN A 57 54.32 24.03 31.31
N HIS A 58 54.88 23.03 30.62
CA HIS A 58 56.26 22.57 30.40
C HIS A 58 56.31 21.62 29.15
N GLN A 59 57.38 21.74 28.35
CA GLN A 59 58.17 20.70 27.64
C GLN A 59 57.53 19.69 26.63
N HIS A 60 57.70 19.98 25.32
CA HIS A 60 58.57 19.31 24.30
C HIS A 60 58.70 17.75 24.16
N PRO A 61 59.15 17.20 22.99
CA PRO A 61 58.39 16.26 22.13
C PRO A 61 59.18 14.97 21.68
N MET A 62 58.70 14.30 20.60
CA MET A 62 59.30 13.19 19.78
C MET A 62 59.02 11.77 20.33
N GLN A 63 58.75 10.69 19.58
CA GLN A 63 58.58 10.31 18.16
C GLN A 63 58.02 8.84 18.14
N PRO A 64 57.65 8.24 16.98
CA PRO A 64 56.92 6.95 16.87
C PRO A 64 57.82 5.70 16.73
N PRO A 65 57.28 4.47 16.92
CA PRO A 65 57.62 3.38 15.97
C PRO A 65 56.53 2.28 15.75
N VAL A 66 56.22 2.05 14.46
CA VAL A 66 56.23 0.82 13.63
C VAL A 66 56.16 -0.63 14.22
N LEU A 67 55.30 -1.46 13.57
CA LEU A 67 55.20 -2.94 13.31
C LEU A 67 54.68 -3.96 14.38
N GLY A 68 53.72 -4.81 13.92
CA GLY A 68 52.86 -5.80 14.63
C GLY A 68 53.54 -7.11 15.11
N PRO A 69 52.91 -8.32 15.09
CA PRO A 69 51.52 -8.76 14.82
C PRO A 69 50.89 -9.60 15.96
N ASP A 70 49.59 -9.97 15.87
CA ASP A 70 49.06 -11.34 16.11
C ASP A 70 47.53 -11.36 16.32
N ILE A 71 46.89 -12.32 15.61
CA ILE A 71 45.46 -12.65 15.56
C ILE A 71 45.17 -13.76 16.62
N PRO A 72 43.96 -13.91 17.17
CA PRO A 72 42.98 -14.89 16.66
C PRO A 72 41.52 -14.36 16.69
N SER A 73 40.85 -14.21 15.54
CA SER A 73 39.96 -15.19 14.90
C SER A 73 38.57 -15.36 15.55
N THR A 74 37.60 -14.60 15.06
CA THR A 74 36.18 -14.99 15.03
C THR A 74 35.80 -15.27 13.57
N PRO A 75 35.35 -16.49 13.21
CA PRO A 75 34.94 -16.77 11.84
C PRO A 75 33.46 -16.41 11.66
N ASN A 76 33.22 -15.53 10.70
CA ASN A 76 32.01 -15.55 9.89
C ASN A 76 31.90 -16.91 9.20
N ASN A 77 30.70 -17.50 9.10
CA ASN A 77 30.11 -17.80 7.80
C ASN A 77 28.70 -18.43 7.85
N PRO A 78 27.96 -18.35 6.72
CA PRO A 78 26.51 -18.45 6.60
C PRO A 78 26.04 -19.88 6.30
N LEU A 79 24.73 -20.12 6.41
CA LEU A 79 24.10 -21.34 5.92
C LEU A 79 22.84 -21.01 5.10
N TYR A 80 23.05 -20.93 3.79
CA TYR A 80 22.05 -21.31 2.79
C TYR A 80 22.36 -22.76 2.36
N ASP A 81 21.33 -23.46 1.88
CA ASP A 81 21.31 -24.81 1.28
C ASP A 81 21.33 -26.05 2.17
N LEU A 82 20.15 -26.67 2.32
CA LEU A 82 20.03 -28.12 2.10
C LEU A 82 18.68 -28.48 1.48
N TYR A 83 18.72 -28.90 0.21
CA TYR A 83 17.70 -29.71 -0.45
C TYR A 83 17.91 -31.20 -0.11
N GLN A 84 16.84 -31.89 0.31
CA GLN A 84 16.52 -33.30 0.05
C GLN A 84 15.16 -33.55 0.73
N GLY A 85 14.03 -33.82 0.08
CA GLY A 85 13.79 -34.65 -1.10
C GLY A 85 13.38 -36.05 -0.65
N PHE A 86 12.08 -36.30 -0.42
CA PHE A 86 11.49 -37.65 -0.54
C PHE A 86 9.98 -37.55 -0.78
N ASN A 87 9.48 -38.46 -1.62
CA ASN A 87 8.23 -38.36 -2.36
C ASN A 87 7.39 -39.63 -2.10
N ILE A 88 6.07 -39.51 -2.32
CA ILE A 88 5.06 -40.56 -2.60
C ILE A 88 4.37 -41.27 -1.41
N GLY A 89 3.03 -41.25 -1.41
CA GLY A 89 2.20 -42.28 -0.78
C GLY A 89 0.73 -41.89 -0.56
N ALA A 90 -0.14 -42.19 -1.54
CA ALA A 90 -1.59 -42.07 -1.43
C ALA A 90 -2.22 -43.15 -0.52
N ALA A 91 -3.26 -42.81 0.27
CA ALA A 91 -4.55 -43.53 0.31
C ALA A 91 -5.54 -42.97 1.37
N ASN A 92 -6.69 -42.50 0.88
CA ASN A 92 -8.08 -42.64 1.35
C ASN A 92 -8.41 -43.26 2.73
N THR A 93 -9.41 -42.70 3.46
CA THR A 93 -10.79 -43.23 3.69
C THR A 93 -11.52 -42.59 4.93
N SER A 94 -12.71 -42.01 4.70
CA SER A 94 -14.00 -42.04 5.47
C SER A 94 -14.03 -41.73 7.01
N CYS A 95 -14.71 -40.66 7.46
CA CYS A 95 -16.14 -40.51 7.88
C CYS A 95 -16.41 -40.64 9.39
N MET A 96 -17.10 -39.65 9.97
CA MET A 96 -18.29 -39.72 10.86
C MET A 96 -18.47 -38.35 11.58
N GLY A 97 -19.63 -37.70 11.40
CA GLY A 97 -20.19 -36.73 12.37
C GLY A 97 -21.21 -37.43 13.28
N PRO A 98 -22.19 -36.76 13.92
CA PRO A 98 -22.35 -35.36 14.34
C PRO A 98 -22.60 -35.26 15.89
N VAL A 99 -22.92 -34.07 16.44
CA VAL A 99 -23.99 -33.79 17.45
C VAL A 99 -23.84 -32.35 18.02
N SER A 100 -25.00 -31.72 18.23
CA SER A 100 -25.29 -30.33 18.56
C SER A 100 -25.51 -30.05 20.07
N TYR A 101 -25.55 -28.75 20.42
CA TYR A 101 -26.14 -28.02 21.58
C TYR A 101 -25.53 -28.28 22.99
N GLU A 102 -25.32 -27.31 23.89
CA GLU A 102 -26.23 -26.22 24.31
C GLU A 102 -25.52 -25.00 24.94
N LEU A 103 -26.26 -23.89 24.86
CA LEU A 103 -26.05 -22.56 25.42
C LEU A 103 -26.58 -22.50 26.87
N ALA A 104 -25.92 -21.75 27.76
CA ALA A 104 -26.57 -21.18 28.94
C ALA A 104 -26.03 -19.78 29.23
N CYS A 105 -26.94 -18.81 29.10
CA CYS A 105 -26.77 -17.39 29.37
C CYS A 105 -26.66 -17.12 30.87
N ASN A 106 -25.94 -16.06 31.24
CA ASN A 106 -26.29 -15.27 32.42
C ASN A 106 -26.43 -13.79 32.00
N THR A 107 -27.63 -13.30 32.27
CA THR A 107 -28.14 -11.94 32.19
C THR A 107 -27.38 -10.98 33.11
N SER A 108 -27.14 -9.75 32.65
CA SER A 108 -27.79 -8.55 33.19
C SER A 108 -27.23 -7.28 32.55
N GLU A 109 -28.14 -6.40 32.18
CA GLU A 109 -27.96 -5.04 31.68
C GLU A 109 -27.17 -4.16 32.66
N ILE A 110 -26.40 -3.19 32.14
CA ILE A 110 -26.25 -1.82 32.67
C ILE A 110 -25.53 -0.95 31.63
N SER A 111 -26.11 0.22 31.34
CA SER A 111 -25.57 1.33 30.57
C SER A 111 -24.25 1.92 31.09
N ALA A 112 -23.40 2.42 30.20
CA ALA A 112 -22.54 3.63 30.34
C ALA A 112 -21.67 3.71 29.06
N SER A 113 -21.78 4.71 28.19
CA SER A 113 -21.18 6.05 28.27
C SER A 113 -19.69 6.08 28.63
N TYR A 114 -18.92 6.73 27.75
CA TYR A 114 -17.54 7.21 27.87
C TYR A 114 -16.42 6.23 27.46
N VAL A 115 -15.83 6.54 26.32
CA VAL A 115 -14.55 6.02 25.83
C VAL A 115 -13.45 6.68 26.67
N GLY A 116 -12.75 5.87 27.45
CA GLY A 116 -11.49 6.20 28.12
C GLY A 116 -10.37 5.39 27.50
N ASP A 117 -9.40 6.14 27.00
CA ASP A 117 -8.04 5.78 26.63
C ASP A 117 -7.32 4.98 27.73
N GLU A 118 -6.40 4.07 27.37
CA GLU A 118 -5.14 3.78 28.11
C GLU A 118 -4.43 2.52 27.58
N PHE A 119 -3.26 2.75 26.96
CA PHE A 119 -2.06 1.96 27.19
C PHE A 119 -0.87 2.94 27.29
N GLU A 120 -0.76 3.63 28.43
CA GLU A 120 0.47 4.31 28.86
C GLU A 120 1.05 3.58 30.09
N ILE A 121 2.29 3.12 29.98
CA ILE A 121 3.07 2.62 31.11
C ILE A 121 3.80 3.81 31.73
N ASN A 122 3.23 4.38 32.78
CA ASN A 122 3.89 5.35 33.64
C ASN A 122 4.78 4.63 34.67
N THR A 123 6.07 4.96 34.69
CA THR A 123 6.95 4.69 35.83
C THR A 123 7.47 6.03 36.35
N VAL A 124 6.93 6.47 37.49
CA VAL A 124 7.33 7.67 38.24
C VAL A 124 8.42 7.32 39.24
N PHE A 125 9.41 8.21 39.42
CA PHE A 125 9.93 8.73 40.70
C PHE A 125 11.21 9.60 40.45
N PRO A 126 11.57 10.56 41.32
CA PRO A 126 10.82 11.72 41.79
C PRO A 126 11.54 13.06 41.46
N HIS A 127 10.79 14.13 41.69
CA HIS A 127 11.10 15.54 41.55
C HIS A 127 12.24 16.01 42.50
N GLU A 128 13.22 16.74 41.96
CA GLU A 128 13.93 17.79 42.70
C GLU A 128 14.20 18.99 41.77
N SER A 129 13.87 20.17 42.26
CA SER A 129 13.87 21.43 41.52
C SER A 129 15.21 22.17 41.65
N THR A 130 15.50 22.98 40.63
CA THR A 130 16.39 24.16 40.64
C THR A 130 17.86 23.95 40.27
N ALA A 131 18.18 24.24 39.00
CA ALA A 131 19.34 25.07 38.65
C ALA A 131 19.14 25.68 37.26
N GLN A 132 19.22 27.01 37.20
CA GLN A 132 19.34 27.78 35.96
C GLN A 132 20.57 27.30 35.18
N SER A 133 20.41 26.99 33.89
CA SER A 133 21.52 27.03 32.93
C SER A 133 21.03 27.65 31.63
N VAL A 134 21.43 28.91 31.45
CA VAL A 134 21.27 29.70 30.23
C VAL A 134 22.36 29.25 29.27
N ALA A 135 22.09 28.23 28.45
CA ALA A 135 22.84 27.93 27.22
C ALA A 135 22.21 26.74 26.48
N SER A 136 21.27 26.98 25.56
CA SER A 136 20.98 26.05 24.42
C SER A 136 19.87 26.55 23.48
N THR A 137 19.69 27.87 23.29
CA THR A 137 18.76 28.37 22.26
C THR A 137 19.41 28.36 20.87
N SER A 138 20.73 28.49 20.80
CA SER A 138 21.49 28.48 19.55
C SER A 138 21.54 27.09 18.91
N ASP A 139 21.70 26.02 19.68
CA ASP A 139 21.87 24.66 19.14
C ASP A 139 20.55 24.02 18.68
N SER A 140 19.43 24.39 19.31
CA SER A 140 18.09 23.96 18.89
C SER A 140 17.67 24.65 17.59
N GLN A 141 17.97 25.95 17.43
CA GLN A 141 17.79 26.69 16.18
C GLN A 141 18.69 26.15 15.07
N LEU A 142 19.92 25.75 15.38
CA LEU A 142 20.84 25.16 14.41
C LEU A 142 20.38 23.79 13.93
N SER A 143 19.83 22.97 14.84
CA SER A 143 19.30 21.65 14.50
C SER A 143 18.05 21.76 13.63
N THR A 144 17.18 22.73 13.91
CA THR A 144 16.00 23.01 13.07
C THR A 144 16.38 23.56 11.71
N GLU A 145 17.33 24.50 11.63
CA GLU A 145 17.82 24.98 10.33
C GLU A 145 18.54 23.87 9.54
N LEU A 146 19.29 22.98 10.19
CA LEU A 146 19.93 21.84 9.53
C LEU A 146 18.91 20.82 9.02
N GLN A 147 17.84 20.56 9.78
CA GLN A 147 16.74 19.70 9.35
C GLN A 147 15.99 20.31 8.16
N ASP A 148 15.75 21.62 8.18
CA ASP A 148 15.12 22.36 7.07
C ASP A 148 16.03 22.42 5.83
N LEU A 149 17.35 22.53 6.01
CA LEU A 149 18.32 22.45 4.92
C LEU A 149 18.46 21.02 4.37
N GLU A 150 18.40 19.99 5.21
CA GLU A 150 18.44 18.59 4.78
C GLU A 150 17.18 18.21 4.00
N THR A 151 16.00 18.62 4.48
CA THR A 151 14.72 18.39 3.80
C THR A 151 14.57 19.21 2.52
N SER A 152 15.06 20.46 2.48
CA SER A 152 15.03 21.29 1.25
C SER A 152 16.06 20.87 0.20
N GLN A 153 17.21 20.31 0.61
CA GLN A 153 18.26 19.84 -0.30
C GLN A 153 18.03 18.40 -0.80
N PHE A 154 17.14 17.66 -0.15
CA PHE A 154 16.74 16.31 -0.52
C PHE A 154 15.34 16.27 -1.15
N THR A 155 15.17 17.00 -2.25
CA THR A 155 14.04 16.76 -3.16
C THR A 155 14.34 15.50 -3.95
N PHE A 156 13.69 14.38 -3.60
CA PHE A 156 13.68 13.21 -4.46
C PHE A 156 13.16 13.62 -5.85
N PRO A 157 13.89 13.38 -6.95
CA PRO A 157 13.42 13.69 -8.31
C PRO A 157 12.25 12.81 -8.78
N SER A 158 11.46 12.26 -7.86
CA SER A 158 10.43 11.29 -8.15
C SER A 158 9.34 11.31 -7.08
N GLU A 159 8.63 12.42 -6.92
CA GLU A 159 7.21 12.35 -6.56
C GLU A 159 6.45 11.78 -7.78
N HIS A 160 6.68 10.50 -8.11
CA HIS A 160 5.79 9.78 -9.00
C HIS A 160 4.72 9.20 -8.10
N VAL A 161 3.50 9.74 -8.19
CA VAL A 161 2.33 9.12 -7.58
C VAL A 161 2.22 7.71 -8.17
N ILE A 162 2.46 6.69 -7.33
CA ILE A 162 2.28 5.30 -7.74
C ILE A 162 0.78 5.10 -7.87
N ASP A 163 0.29 5.04 -9.11
CA ASP A 163 -1.10 4.70 -9.37
C ASP A 163 -1.29 3.21 -9.10
N ILE A 164 -2.10 2.89 -8.09
CA ILE A 164 -2.49 1.52 -7.76
C ILE A 164 -3.99 1.41 -8.06
N PRO A 165 -4.37 0.96 -9.27
CA PRO A 165 -5.76 0.97 -9.73
C PRO A 165 -6.70 0.14 -8.85
N THR A 166 -6.20 -0.98 -8.31
CA THR A 166 -6.95 -1.86 -7.41
C THR A 166 -7.36 -1.16 -6.12
N LEU A 167 -6.55 -0.22 -5.59
CA LEU A 167 -6.93 0.56 -4.41
C LEU A 167 -8.11 1.48 -4.67
N LYS A 168 -8.17 2.10 -5.87
CA LYS A 168 -9.32 2.94 -6.26
C LYS A 168 -10.58 2.10 -6.42
N THR A 169 -10.48 0.95 -7.07
CA THR A 169 -11.62 0.02 -7.20
C THR A 169 -12.09 -0.45 -5.82
N MET A 170 -11.16 -0.81 -4.92
CA MET A 170 -11.48 -1.22 -3.56
C MET A 170 -12.11 -0.09 -2.74
N GLU A 171 -11.59 1.13 -2.82
CA GLU A 171 -12.14 2.29 -2.13
C GLU A 171 -13.60 2.54 -2.53
N VAL A 172 -13.88 2.59 -3.84
CA VAL A 172 -15.25 2.79 -4.35
C VAL A 172 -16.13 1.60 -3.95
N SER A 173 -15.59 0.38 -4.02
CA SER A 173 -16.31 -0.84 -3.63
C SER A 173 -16.73 -0.81 -2.16
N LEU A 174 -15.83 -0.39 -1.26
CA LEU A 174 -16.10 -0.26 0.17
C LEU A 174 -17.10 0.86 0.46
N ARG A 175 -17.04 1.98 -0.26
CA ARG A 175 -18.06 3.05 -0.14
C ARG A 175 -19.45 2.54 -0.53
N ILE A 176 -19.55 1.78 -1.62
CA ILE A 176 -20.82 1.15 -2.04
C ILE A 176 -21.27 0.13 -0.98
N ALA A 177 -20.38 -0.74 -0.52
CA ALA A 177 -20.70 -1.72 0.52
C ALA A 177 -21.18 -1.05 1.82
N HIS A 178 -20.56 0.06 2.22
CA HIS A 178 -21.00 0.86 3.36
C HIS A 178 -22.42 1.41 3.15
N MET A 179 -22.74 1.99 1.98
CA MET A 179 -24.11 2.43 1.67
C MET A 179 -25.14 1.29 1.80
N LEU A 180 -24.76 0.08 1.40
CA LEU A 180 -25.62 -1.11 1.46
C LEU A 180 -25.63 -1.81 2.83
N GLY A 181 -24.81 -1.38 3.79
CA GLY A 181 -24.69 -2.01 5.11
C GLY A 181 -23.93 -3.34 5.11
N LEU A 182 -22.97 -3.51 4.19
CA LEU A 182 -22.30 -4.78 3.89
C LEU A 182 -20.76 -4.71 4.04
N ALA A 183 -20.22 -3.64 4.60
CA ALA A 183 -18.77 -3.39 4.63
C ALA A 183 -17.98 -4.52 5.30
N ASP A 184 -18.49 -5.07 6.41
CA ASP A 184 -17.83 -6.13 7.17
C ASP A 184 -17.89 -7.51 6.47
N GLU A 185 -18.87 -7.70 5.59
CA GLU A 185 -19.12 -8.98 4.89
C GLU A 185 -18.55 -9.00 3.47
N LEU A 186 -18.11 -7.86 2.92
CA LEU A 186 -17.78 -7.70 1.50
C LEU A 186 -16.73 -8.70 1.00
N LEU A 187 -15.69 -8.92 1.80
CA LEU A 187 -14.55 -9.78 1.45
C LEU A 187 -14.69 -11.20 1.99
N ASP A 188 -15.75 -11.51 2.73
CA ASP A 188 -16.03 -12.88 3.16
C ASP A 188 -16.78 -13.64 2.06
N LEU A 189 -15.99 -14.33 1.24
CA LEU A 189 -16.49 -15.11 0.10
C LEU A 189 -17.23 -16.39 0.49
N THR A 190 -17.26 -16.75 1.78
CA THR A 190 -18.00 -17.91 2.28
C THR A 190 -19.47 -17.58 2.57
N ILE A 191 -19.78 -16.29 2.72
CA ILE A 191 -21.15 -15.82 2.99
C ILE A 191 -22.02 -15.94 1.75
N SER A 192 -23.21 -16.49 1.95
CA SER A 192 -24.30 -16.52 0.97
C SER A 192 -25.58 -16.04 1.66
N ARG A 193 -26.08 -14.86 1.26
CA ARG A 193 -27.26 -14.24 1.87
C ARG A 193 -28.19 -13.60 0.84
N VAL A 194 -29.41 -13.34 1.25
CA VAL A 194 -30.35 -12.50 0.48
C VAL A 194 -30.08 -11.04 0.85
N LEU A 195 -30.19 -10.12 -0.10
CA LEU A 195 -29.99 -8.70 0.14
C LEU A 195 -31.17 -8.12 0.93
N ASP A 196 -30.86 -7.53 2.09
CA ASP A 196 -31.85 -6.94 3.00
C ASP A 196 -31.77 -5.42 2.96
N VAL A 197 -32.80 -4.79 2.40
CA VAL A 197 -32.90 -3.34 2.24
C VAL A 197 -32.96 -2.62 3.60
N SER A 198 -33.39 -3.30 4.66
CA SER A 198 -33.46 -2.69 6.00
C SER A 198 -32.08 -2.40 6.61
N ARG A 199 -31.03 -3.04 6.08
CA ARG A 199 -29.64 -2.83 6.52
C ARG A 199 -28.95 -1.64 5.87
N PHE A 200 -29.60 -0.99 4.90
CA PHE A 200 -28.97 0.09 4.14
C PHE A 200 -28.72 1.29 5.05
N LEU A 201 -27.53 1.88 4.93
CA LEU A 201 -27.16 3.08 5.68
C LEU A 201 -27.61 4.37 4.98
N VAL A 202 -28.09 4.25 3.73
CA VAL A 202 -28.68 5.34 2.96
C VAL A 202 -30.11 5.01 2.55
N PRO A 203 -31.03 5.98 2.50
CA PRO A 203 -32.36 5.78 1.94
C PRO A 203 -32.28 5.29 0.48
N LEU A 204 -33.21 4.42 0.09
CA LEU A 204 -33.25 3.86 -1.27
C LEU A 204 -33.39 4.94 -2.37
N GLY A 205 -33.99 6.09 -2.05
CA GLY A 205 -34.10 7.22 -2.95
C GLY A 205 -32.77 7.90 -3.27
N ASP A 206 -31.83 7.88 -2.32
CA ASP A 206 -30.51 8.52 -2.43
C ASP A 206 -29.48 7.59 -3.10
N LEU A 207 -29.80 6.31 -3.23
CA LEU A 207 -28.95 5.35 -3.91
C LEU A 207 -28.99 5.58 -5.44
N PRO A 208 -27.82 5.63 -6.11
CA PRO A 208 -27.73 5.70 -7.56
C PRO A 208 -28.57 4.62 -8.24
N GLU A 209 -29.22 4.96 -9.34
CA GLU A 209 -30.18 4.07 -10.02
C GLU A 209 -29.57 2.71 -10.38
N ASN A 210 -28.32 2.70 -10.84
CA ASN A 210 -27.57 1.52 -11.22
C ASN A 210 -27.17 0.62 -10.03
N LEU A 211 -27.17 1.16 -8.80
CA LEU A 211 -26.85 0.42 -7.57
C LEU A 211 -28.10 -0.07 -6.84
N ARG A 212 -29.30 0.36 -7.23
CA ARG A 212 -30.56 -0.11 -6.64
C ARG A 212 -30.67 -1.64 -6.68
N PRO A 213 -31.24 -2.28 -5.64
CA PRO A 213 -31.37 -3.74 -5.60
C PRO A 213 -32.14 -4.29 -6.78
N THR A 214 -31.60 -5.35 -7.38
CA THR A 214 -32.31 -6.11 -8.41
C THR A 214 -33.27 -7.10 -7.76
N SER A 215 -34.32 -7.50 -8.49
CA SER A 215 -35.26 -8.51 -7.98
C SER A 215 -34.57 -9.84 -7.64
N ALA A 216 -33.49 -10.21 -8.35
CA ALA A 216 -32.74 -11.42 -8.05
C ALA A 216 -32.02 -11.32 -6.70
N GLN A 217 -31.38 -10.19 -6.40
CA GLN A 217 -30.68 -9.98 -5.12
C GLN A 217 -31.62 -10.01 -3.91
N LEU A 218 -32.87 -9.58 -4.09
CA LEU A 218 -33.90 -9.61 -3.05
C LEU A 218 -34.53 -10.99 -2.81
N LEU A 219 -34.33 -11.94 -3.73
CA LEU A 219 -35.00 -13.25 -3.69
C LEU A 219 -34.04 -14.42 -3.52
N LEU A 220 -32.79 -14.29 -3.97
CA LEU A 220 -31.85 -15.40 -4.09
C LEU A 220 -30.63 -15.18 -3.18
N PRO A 221 -30.19 -16.22 -2.44
CA PRO A 221 -28.94 -16.16 -1.69
C PRO A 221 -27.74 -16.04 -2.63
N HIS A 222 -26.83 -15.10 -2.35
CA HIS A 222 -25.62 -14.83 -3.13
C HIS A 222 -24.50 -14.21 -2.28
N CYS A 223 -23.29 -14.14 -2.85
CA CYS A 223 -22.12 -13.57 -2.19
C CYS A 223 -22.18 -12.02 -2.21
N PRO A 224 -21.93 -11.33 -1.08
CA PRO A 224 -21.99 -9.87 -0.96
C PRO A 224 -21.18 -9.10 -2.00
N VAL A 225 -20.08 -9.67 -2.51
CA VAL A 225 -19.24 -8.99 -3.50
C VAL A 225 -19.95 -8.68 -4.81
N ILE A 226 -21.00 -9.44 -5.14
CA ILE A 226 -21.84 -9.18 -6.32
C ILE A 226 -22.62 -7.88 -6.15
N ASP A 227 -23.01 -7.51 -4.92
CA ASP A 227 -23.88 -6.35 -4.65
C ASP A 227 -23.26 -5.02 -5.06
N VAL A 228 -21.92 -4.96 -5.03
CA VAL A 228 -21.11 -3.75 -5.26
C VAL A 228 -20.89 -3.44 -6.74
N LEU A 229 -21.10 -4.42 -7.63
CA LEU A 229 -20.89 -4.20 -9.06
C LEU A 229 -21.89 -3.17 -9.61
N PRO A 230 -21.45 -2.20 -10.42
CA PRO A 230 -22.27 -1.04 -10.80
C PRO A 230 -23.35 -1.36 -11.84
N TRP A 231 -23.39 -2.59 -12.38
CA TRP A 231 -24.26 -2.97 -13.49
C TRP A 231 -25.39 -3.90 -13.02
N PRO A 232 -26.66 -3.45 -13.00
CA PRO A 232 -27.79 -4.27 -12.56
C PRO A 232 -27.93 -5.61 -13.32
N SER A 233 -27.66 -5.61 -14.63
CA SER A 233 -27.73 -6.80 -15.48
C SER A 233 -26.70 -7.85 -15.08
N VAL A 234 -25.46 -7.43 -14.86
CA VAL A 234 -24.35 -8.28 -14.37
C VAL A 234 -24.68 -8.86 -13.01
N ARG A 235 -25.14 -8.01 -12.06
CA ARG A 235 -25.53 -8.45 -10.71
C ARG A 235 -26.64 -9.50 -10.76
N THR A 236 -27.68 -9.25 -11.57
CA THR A 236 -28.78 -10.19 -11.78
C THR A 236 -28.28 -11.52 -12.35
N ARG A 237 -27.45 -11.49 -13.41
CA ARG A 237 -26.92 -12.71 -14.04
C ARG A 237 -26.04 -13.52 -13.11
N LEU A 238 -25.13 -12.88 -12.37
CA LEU A 238 -24.27 -13.57 -11.40
C LEU A 238 -25.08 -14.15 -10.24
N THR A 239 -26.04 -13.40 -9.71
CA THR A 239 -26.93 -13.86 -8.64
C THR A 239 -27.72 -15.09 -9.08
N CYS A 240 -28.37 -15.02 -10.24
CA CYS A 240 -29.12 -16.14 -10.80
C CYS A 240 -28.23 -17.34 -11.17
N LEU A 241 -26.99 -17.10 -11.59
CA LEU A 241 -26.04 -18.15 -11.91
C LEU A 241 -25.62 -18.92 -10.66
N PHE A 242 -25.19 -18.22 -9.62
CA PHE A 242 -24.69 -18.85 -8.40
C PHE A 242 -25.82 -19.50 -7.58
N SER A 243 -27.08 -19.13 -7.81
CA SER A 243 -28.22 -19.86 -7.26
C SER A 243 -28.49 -21.20 -7.96
N GLN A 244 -27.94 -21.45 -9.16
CA GLN A 244 -28.11 -22.73 -9.85
C GLN A 244 -27.30 -23.85 -9.19
N PRO A 245 -27.75 -25.11 -9.31
CA PRO A 245 -26.92 -26.28 -9.02
C PRO A 245 -25.61 -26.27 -9.81
N ASP A 246 -24.55 -26.78 -9.18
CA ASP A 246 -23.19 -26.73 -9.72
C ASP A 246 -23.06 -27.32 -11.12
N GLN A 247 -23.80 -28.39 -11.41
CA GLN A 247 -23.76 -29.10 -12.69
C GLN A 247 -24.26 -28.24 -13.86
N LEU A 248 -25.15 -27.29 -13.59
CA LEU A 248 -25.75 -26.41 -14.61
C LEU A 248 -24.91 -25.15 -14.85
N ARG A 249 -23.95 -24.84 -13.98
CA ARG A 249 -23.09 -23.68 -14.15
C ARG A 249 -22.06 -23.90 -15.26
N PRO A 250 -21.58 -22.84 -15.93
CA PRO A 250 -20.42 -22.91 -16.82
C PRO A 250 -19.19 -23.45 -16.08
N PRO A 251 -18.25 -24.15 -16.75
CA PRO A 251 -17.10 -24.80 -16.11
C PRO A 251 -16.30 -23.90 -15.15
N ILE A 252 -16.06 -22.63 -15.50
CA ILE A 252 -15.34 -21.68 -14.66
C ILE A 252 -16.06 -21.41 -13.32
N ALA A 253 -17.39 -21.43 -13.35
CA ALA A 253 -18.27 -21.13 -12.23
C ALA A 253 -18.67 -22.38 -11.43
N ARG A 254 -17.99 -23.52 -11.62
CA ARG A 254 -18.21 -24.76 -10.87
C ARG A 254 -17.29 -24.91 -9.66
N GLY A 255 -17.77 -25.62 -8.65
CA GLY A 255 -17.08 -25.98 -7.42
C GLY A 255 -16.99 -24.85 -6.39
N SER A 256 -16.42 -25.17 -5.24
CA SER A 256 -16.25 -24.23 -4.11
C SER A 256 -15.40 -23.00 -4.45
N MET A 257 -14.47 -23.12 -5.40
CA MET A 257 -13.58 -22.03 -5.83
C MET A 257 -14.22 -21.08 -6.86
N ALA A 258 -15.48 -21.29 -7.25
CA ALA A 258 -16.10 -20.52 -8.33
C ALA A 258 -16.13 -19.01 -8.05
N ILE A 259 -16.50 -18.61 -6.84
CA ILE A 259 -16.51 -17.19 -6.44
C ILE A 259 -15.09 -16.62 -6.33
N MET A 260 -14.14 -17.42 -5.83
CA MET A 260 -12.73 -17.02 -5.74
C MET A 260 -12.13 -16.77 -7.13
N ARG A 261 -12.50 -17.56 -8.15
CA ARG A 261 -12.06 -17.31 -9.55
C ARG A 261 -12.63 -16.03 -10.12
N LEU A 262 -13.88 -15.69 -9.79
CA LEU A 262 -14.45 -14.40 -10.15
C LEU A 262 -13.64 -13.27 -9.50
N MET A 263 -13.36 -13.38 -8.21
CA MET A 263 -12.57 -12.40 -7.45
C MET A 263 -11.16 -12.23 -8.01
N HIS A 264 -10.46 -13.32 -8.32
CA HIS A 264 -9.15 -13.22 -8.96
C HIS A 264 -9.19 -12.48 -10.29
N GLY A 265 -10.27 -12.61 -11.07
CA GLY A 265 -10.45 -11.83 -12.30
C GLY A 265 -10.75 -10.36 -12.04
N ILE A 266 -11.50 -10.05 -10.97
CA ILE A 266 -11.83 -8.68 -10.56
C ILE A 266 -10.60 -7.95 -10.02
N ASP A 267 -9.81 -8.61 -9.17
CA ASP A 267 -8.66 -8.05 -8.47
C ASP A 267 -7.34 -8.19 -9.26
N ASP A 268 -7.39 -8.63 -10.52
CA ASP A 268 -6.18 -8.72 -11.35
C ASP A 268 -5.51 -7.33 -11.48
N GLU A 269 -4.25 -7.26 -11.04
CA GLU A 269 -3.49 -6.01 -10.95
C GLU A 269 -3.34 -5.30 -12.30
N SER A 270 -3.32 -6.06 -13.39
CA SER A 270 -3.05 -5.56 -14.73
C SER A 270 -4.33 -5.34 -15.54
N GLU A 271 -5.24 -6.31 -15.51
CA GLU A 271 -6.36 -6.48 -16.43
C GLU A 271 -7.63 -6.89 -15.69
N GLY A 272 -7.77 -6.47 -14.42
CA GLY A 272 -8.98 -6.60 -13.62
C GLY A 272 -9.95 -5.43 -13.75
N LEU A 273 -10.76 -5.22 -12.72
CA LEU A 273 -11.77 -4.17 -12.65
C LEU A 273 -11.15 -2.84 -12.22
N ARG A 274 -11.46 -1.77 -12.94
CA ARG A 274 -10.91 -0.43 -12.69
C ARG A 274 -12.00 0.62 -12.63
N VAL A 275 -11.81 1.62 -11.78
CA VAL A 275 -12.71 2.78 -11.69
C VAL A 275 -11.95 4.05 -12.02
N SER A 276 -12.45 4.80 -13.00
CA SER A 276 -12.02 6.15 -13.32
C SER A 276 -12.86 7.13 -12.51
N LEU A 277 -12.33 7.64 -11.39
CA LEU A 277 -13.04 8.63 -10.58
C LEU A 277 -13.41 9.85 -11.45
N ASP A 278 -14.69 10.23 -11.40
CA ASP A 278 -15.21 11.42 -12.06
C ASP A 278 -14.77 12.70 -11.33
N THR A 279 -15.15 13.87 -11.84
CA THR A 279 -14.83 15.17 -11.20
C THR A 279 -15.35 15.29 -9.78
N ASN A 280 -16.39 14.52 -9.44
CA ASN A 280 -16.98 14.49 -8.10
C ASN A 280 -16.35 13.42 -7.20
N GLY A 281 -15.48 12.57 -7.75
CA GLY A 281 -14.70 11.59 -6.98
C GLY A 281 -15.54 10.48 -6.34
N HIS A 282 -16.72 10.19 -6.89
CA HIS A 282 -17.66 9.24 -6.27
C HIS A 282 -17.57 7.85 -6.91
N GLY A 283 -17.34 7.76 -8.22
CA GLY A 283 -17.20 6.46 -8.91
C GLY A 283 -18.47 5.60 -8.91
N TYR A 284 -19.64 6.17 -8.65
CA TYR A 284 -20.91 5.42 -8.62
C TYR A 284 -21.53 5.22 -10.00
N ASP A 285 -21.18 6.07 -10.98
CA ASP A 285 -21.68 5.97 -12.35
C ASP A 285 -21.14 4.71 -13.04
N GLU A 286 -22.00 3.93 -13.67
CA GLU A 286 -21.63 2.75 -14.46
C GLU A 286 -20.56 3.05 -15.53
N LYS A 287 -20.53 4.28 -16.05
CA LYS A 287 -19.60 4.70 -17.11
C LYS A 287 -18.20 4.95 -16.61
N SER A 288 -18.02 5.07 -15.30
CA SER A 288 -16.72 5.22 -14.64
C SER A 288 -15.98 3.88 -14.48
N TRP A 289 -16.68 2.76 -14.64
CA TRP A 289 -16.11 1.43 -14.46
C TRP A 289 -15.65 0.83 -15.79
N GLU A 290 -14.47 0.22 -15.73
CA GLU A 290 -13.79 -0.46 -16.83
C GLU A 290 -13.55 -1.92 -16.45
N ILE A 291 -14.05 -2.86 -17.26
CA ILE A 291 -13.64 -4.26 -17.17
C ILE A 291 -12.32 -4.48 -17.91
N GLY A 292 -11.43 -5.27 -17.33
CA GLY A 292 -10.20 -5.68 -17.98
C GLY A 292 -10.29 -7.04 -18.67
N GLN A 293 -9.21 -7.42 -19.35
CA GLN A 293 -9.14 -8.64 -20.15
C GLN A 293 -9.28 -9.93 -19.32
N ALA A 294 -8.87 -9.91 -18.04
CA ALA A 294 -8.98 -11.07 -17.15
C ALA A 294 -10.43 -11.49 -16.93
N ILE A 295 -11.33 -10.51 -16.73
CA ILE A 295 -12.76 -10.76 -16.59
C ILE A 295 -13.36 -11.20 -17.92
N LEU A 296 -13.04 -10.49 -19.02
CA LEU A 296 -13.66 -10.78 -20.32
C LEU A 296 -13.33 -12.22 -20.78
N LYS A 297 -12.11 -12.69 -20.56
CA LYS A 297 -11.69 -14.02 -21.00
C LYS A 297 -12.64 -15.13 -20.53
N ASP A 298 -12.98 -15.16 -19.24
CA ASP A 298 -13.71 -16.26 -18.63
C ASP A 298 -15.18 -15.94 -18.35
N TRP A 299 -15.54 -14.66 -18.24
CA TRP A 299 -16.86 -14.18 -17.81
C TRP A 299 -17.59 -13.32 -18.85
N TRP A 300 -17.17 -13.32 -20.12
CA TRP A 300 -17.79 -12.51 -21.18
C TRP A 300 -19.31 -12.64 -21.31
N TRP A 301 -19.86 -13.83 -21.06
CA TRP A 301 -21.29 -14.12 -21.20
C TRP A 301 -22.15 -13.46 -20.10
N VAL A 302 -21.54 -12.97 -19.02
CA VAL A 302 -22.21 -12.14 -18.01
C VAL A 302 -22.36 -10.69 -18.50
N LEU A 303 -21.48 -10.25 -19.39
CA LEU A 303 -21.28 -8.84 -19.73
C LEU A 303 -22.16 -8.42 -20.90
N ASP A 304 -22.73 -7.22 -20.81
CA ASP A 304 -23.46 -6.61 -21.93
C ASP A 304 -22.51 -5.94 -22.93
N ALA A 305 -22.97 -5.85 -24.18
CA ALA A 305 -22.21 -5.18 -25.25
C ALA A 305 -21.88 -3.72 -24.90
N GLU A 306 -22.76 -3.04 -24.17
CA GLU A 306 -22.56 -1.66 -23.72
C GLU A 306 -21.41 -1.54 -22.71
N ILE A 307 -21.28 -2.52 -21.79
CA ILE A 307 -20.18 -2.58 -20.82
C ILE A 307 -18.85 -2.75 -21.53
N ILE A 308 -18.80 -3.64 -22.53
CA ILE A 308 -17.60 -3.87 -23.35
C ILE A 308 -17.25 -2.62 -24.17
N SER A 309 -18.25 -1.96 -24.75
CA SER A 309 -18.06 -0.71 -25.50
C SER A 309 -17.52 0.42 -24.61
N ASN A 310 -18.12 0.62 -23.43
CA ASN A 310 -17.67 1.62 -22.47
C ASN A 310 -16.25 1.32 -21.97
N SER A 311 -15.96 0.06 -21.67
CA SER A 311 -14.61 -0.34 -21.23
C SER A 311 -13.58 -0.11 -22.33
N ASN A 312 -13.89 -0.41 -23.59
CA ASN A 312 -13.01 -0.07 -24.71
C ASN A 312 -12.81 1.45 -24.87
N ARG A 313 -13.82 2.28 -24.57
CA ARG A 313 -13.68 3.74 -24.53
C ARG A 313 -12.69 4.18 -23.45
N LEU A 314 -12.84 3.66 -22.22
CA LEU A 314 -11.93 3.97 -21.10
C LEU A 314 -10.50 3.47 -21.37
N ARG A 315 -10.36 2.26 -21.91
CA ARG A 315 -9.08 1.68 -22.33
C ARG A 315 -8.37 2.54 -23.37
N ASN A 316 -9.11 3.08 -24.33
CA ASN A 316 -8.54 3.98 -25.34
C ASN A 316 -8.03 5.28 -24.71
N LEU A 317 -8.75 5.86 -23.73
CA LEU A 317 -8.32 7.08 -23.03
C LEU A 317 -7.01 6.92 -22.26
N ARG A 318 -6.76 5.73 -21.69
CA ARG A 318 -5.50 5.40 -21.00
C ARG A 318 -4.39 4.84 -21.92
N GLY A 319 -4.67 4.67 -23.22
CA GLY A 319 -3.70 4.10 -24.17
C GLY A 319 -3.54 2.57 -24.12
N ALA A 320 -4.52 1.83 -23.60
CA ALA A 320 -4.51 0.38 -23.56
C ALA A 320 -5.16 -0.26 -24.81
N PRO A 321 -4.77 -1.49 -25.18
CA PRO A 321 -5.37 -2.19 -26.31
C PRO A 321 -6.85 -2.51 -26.05
N LYS A 322 -7.65 -2.55 -27.11
CA LYS A 322 -9.06 -2.99 -27.01
C LYS A 322 -9.15 -4.41 -26.47
N LEU A 323 -10.22 -4.67 -25.73
CA LEU A 323 -10.56 -6.00 -25.24
C LEU A 323 -10.78 -6.96 -26.42
N GLN A 324 -10.25 -8.17 -26.30
CA GLN A 324 -10.34 -9.20 -27.33
C GLN A 324 -11.03 -10.43 -26.76
N LEU A 325 -12.04 -10.92 -27.46
CA LEU A 325 -12.61 -12.23 -27.14
C LEU A 325 -11.69 -13.29 -27.75
N SER A 326 -10.91 -13.98 -26.92
CA SER A 326 -10.21 -15.18 -27.34
C SER A 326 -11.25 -16.29 -27.48
N ILE A 327 -11.83 -16.43 -28.67
CA ILE A 327 -12.66 -17.60 -28.96
C ILE A 327 -11.68 -18.77 -29.14
N PRO A 328 -11.73 -19.81 -28.28
CA PRO A 328 -10.86 -20.97 -28.40
C PRO A 328 -11.14 -21.78 -29.67
#